data_AF-A0A3N5TL19-F1
#
_entry.id   AF-A0A3N5TL19-F1
#
_cell.length_a   1.000
_cell.length_b   1.000
_cell.length_c   1.000
_cell.angle_alpha   90.00
_cell.angle_beta   90.00
_cell.angle_gamma   90.00
#
_symmetry.space_group_name_H-M   'P 1'
#
loop_
_entity.id
_entity.type
_entity.pdbx_description
1 polymer ?
#
loop_
_entity_poly.entity_id
_entity_poly.type
_entity_poly.pdbx_seq_one_letter_code
_entity_poly.pdbx_strand_id
1 'polypeptide(L)'
;MNIPVISIGNSKGIRIPQPILKQCNFGNEVSLEVRENEIVIRRGSRANPVYDFDHMGELDDMTVQLLLRECDYLTLALALVDAPVSVKEKIYMNMSERAKTMLAEHVTRLEGLDTRGLIVEMNRVVLNRILERVLP
;
A
#
# COMPACT_ATOMS: atom_id res chain seq x y z
N MET A 1 -9.84 22.20 7.55
CA MET A 1 -11.25 21.76 7.48
C MET A 1 -11.56 21.28 6.07
N ASN A 2 -12.40 20.25 5.91
CA ASN A 2 -12.84 19.78 4.59
C ASN A 2 -14.00 20.63 4.10
N ILE A 3 -13.94 21.06 2.83
CA ILE A 3 -14.90 21.98 2.22
C ILE A 3 -15.24 21.49 0.81
N PRO A 4 -16.53 21.47 0.42
CA PRO A 4 -16.92 21.14 -0.95
C PRO A 4 -16.48 22.21 -1.95
N VAL A 5 -16.05 21.78 -3.14
CA VAL A 5 -15.80 22.63 -4.29
C VAL A 5 -17.12 22.79 -5.06
N ILE A 6 -17.69 23.99 -4.98
CA ILE A 6 -18.92 24.34 -5.70
C ILE A 6 -18.60 25.21 -6.91
N SER A 7 -19.19 24.91 -8.07
CA SER A 7 -19.13 25.81 -9.21
C SER A 7 -19.96 27.04 -8.88
N ILE A 8 -19.34 28.22 -8.95
CA ILE A 8 -20.02 29.45 -8.60
C ILE A 8 -20.15 30.40 -9.79
N GLY A 9 -21.37 30.86 -10.02
CA GLY A 9 -21.69 31.88 -11.01
C GLY A 9 -21.34 33.29 -10.50
N ASN A 10 -22.33 33.99 -9.91
CA ASN A 10 -22.22 35.40 -9.46
C ASN A 10 -21.85 35.58 -7.98
N SER A 11 -21.15 34.63 -7.36
CA SER A 11 -20.82 34.75 -5.93
C SER A 11 -19.60 35.64 -5.66
N LYS A 12 -19.50 36.07 -4.40
CA LYS A 12 -18.33 36.73 -3.79
C LYS A 12 -17.22 35.74 -3.38
N GLY A 13 -17.12 34.59 -4.05
CA GLY A 13 -16.09 33.59 -3.76
C GLY A 13 -14.72 33.96 -4.34
N ILE A 14 -13.69 33.20 -3.95
CA ILE A 14 -12.37 33.28 -4.59
C ILE A 14 -12.45 32.54 -5.93
N ARG A 15 -12.23 33.26 -7.05
CA ARG A 15 -12.18 32.66 -8.39
C ARG A 15 -10.82 32.03 -8.64
N ILE A 16 -10.79 30.71 -8.79
CA ILE A 16 -9.60 29.96 -9.20
C ILE A 16 -9.77 29.53 -10.66
N PRO A 17 -8.82 29.85 -11.56
CA PRO A 17 -8.86 29.39 -12.94
C PRO A 17 -9.01 27.87 -13.06
N GLN A 18 -9.92 27.43 -13.93
CA GLN A 18 -10.17 26.01 -14.17
C GLN A 18 -8.90 25.20 -14.56
N PRO A 19 -7.92 25.74 -15.32
CA PRO A 19 -6.67 25.03 -15.57
C PRO A 19 -5.88 24.72 -14.30
N ILE A 20 -5.84 25.65 -13.33
CA ILE A 20 -5.13 25.45 -12.05
C ILE A 20 -5.81 24.36 -11.24
N LEU A 21 -7.15 24.37 -11.17
CA LEU A 21 -7.92 23.31 -10.49
C LEU A 21 -7.63 21.92 -11.09
N LYS A 22 -7.56 21.84 -12.43
CA LYS A 22 -7.22 20.60 -13.15
C LYS A 22 -5.78 20.14 -12.87
N GLN A 23 -4.80 21.05 -12.93
CA GLN A 23 -3.39 20.75 -12.66
C GLN A 23 -3.14 20.29 -11.22
N CYS A 24 -3.84 20.89 -10.26
CA CYS A 24 -3.79 20.49 -8.85
C CYS A 24 -4.60 19.22 -8.57
N ASN A 25 -5.32 18.67 -9.57
CA ASN A 25 -6.17 17.49 -9.44
C ASN A 25 -7.16 17.60 -8.27
N PHE A 26 -7.76 18.77 -8.09
CA PHE A 26 -8.81 18.97 -7.09
C PHE A 26 -10.10 18.28 -7.54
N GLY A 27 -10.72 17.54 -6.62
CA GLY A 27 -12.01 16.90 -6.82
C GLY A 27 -13.16 17.78 -6.34
N ASN A 28 -14.24 17.13 -5.88
CA ASN A 28 -15.42 17.82 -5.36
C ASN A 28 -15.24 18.33 -3.92
N GLU A 29 -14.12 18.02 -3.27
CA GLU A 29 -13.80 18.48 -1.92
C GLU A 29 -12.31 18.87 -1.83
N VAL A 30 -12.03 19.85 -0.96
CA VAL A 30 -10.69 20.35 -0.64
C VAL A 30 -10.48 20.43 0.86
N SER A 31 -9.23 20.27 1.30
CA SER A 31 -8.84 20.60 2.68
C SER A 31 -8.30 22.03 2.71
N LEU A 32 -8.88 22.87 3.56
CA LEU A 32 -8.50 24.26 3.73
C LEU A 32 -7.94 24.50 5.14
N GLU A 33 -6.79 25.14 5.21
CA GLU A 33 -6.13 25.57 6.44
C GLU A 33 -5.95 27.08 6.40
N VAL A 34 -6.36 27.78 7.47
CA VAL A 34 -6.13 29.22 7.62
C VAL A 34 -4.98 29.42 8.60
N ARG A 35 -3.98 30.17 8.19
CA ARG A 35 -2.85 30.63 9.00
C ARG A 35 -2.88 32.15 9.03
N GLU A 36 -2.03 32.77 9.86
CA GLU A 36 -2.06 34.22 10.11
C GLU A 36 -2.13 35.07 8.83
N ASN A 37 -1.38 34.72 7.77
CA ASN A 37 -1.32 35.49 6.51
C ASN A 37 -1.54 34.65 5.24
N GLU A 38 -1.95 33.38 5.37
CA GLU A 38 -2.12 32.50 4.21
C GLU A 38 -3.30 31.55 4.38
N ILE A 39 -3.92 31.21 3.25
CA ILE A 39 -4.88 30.12 3.15
C ILE A 39 -4.22 29.02 2.33
N VAL A 40 -4.07 27.84 2.93
CA VAL A 40 -3.52 26.67 2.24
C VAL A 40 -4.66 25.74 1.83
N ILE A 41 -4.89 25.65 0.52
CA ILE A 41 -5.86 24.73 -0.08
C ILE A 41 -5.09 23.52 -0.60
N ARG A 42 -5.40 22.35 -0.04
CA ARG A 42 -4.86 21.07 -0.47
C ARG A 42 -5.98 20.25 -1.09
N ARG A 43 -5.62 19.31 -1.97
CA ARG A 43 -6.56 18.32 -2.49
C ARG A 43 -7.26 17.70 -1.28
N GLY A 44 -8.60 17.77 -1.25
CA GLY A 44 -9.39 17.11 -0.23
C GLY A 44 -8.97 15.67 -0.30
N SER A 45 -8.67 15.08 0.85
CA SER A 45 -8.12 13.73 0.91
C SER A 45 -8.95 12.83 0.00
N ARG A 46 -8.44 12.54 -1.22
CA ARG A 46 -8.37 11.15 -1.58
C ARG A 46 -7.66 10.59 -0.37
N ALA A 47 -8.34 9.74 0.40
CA ALA A 47 -7.60 8.68 1.03
C ALA A 47 -6.55 8.31 -0.02
N ASN A 48 -5.26 8.54 0.25
CA ASN A 48 -4.31 7.63 -0.36
C ASN A 48 -4.97 6.30 -0.03
N PRO A 49 -5.45 5.50 -1.01
CA PRO A 49 -5.93 4.19 -0.66
C PRO A 49 -4.83 3.64 0.23
N VAL A 50 -5.15 3.52 1.51
CA VAL A 50 -4.24 2.91 2.46
C VAL A 50 -4.33 1.50 1.94
N TYR A 51 -3.38 1.15 1.07
CA TYR A 51 -3.25 -0.20 0.56
C TYR A 51 -2.79 -0.99 1.76
N ASP A 52 -3.77 -1.33 2.57
CA ASP A 52 -3.60 -2.14 3.74
C ASP A 52 -3.40 -3.57 3.25
N PHE A 53 -2.55 -4.29 3.95
CA PHE A 53 -2.20 -5.66 3.59
C PHE A 53 -3.45 -6.55 3.53
N ASP A 54 -4.41 -6.29 4.42
CA ASP A 54 -5.67 -7.03 4.51
C ASP A 54 -6.55 -6.90 3.24
N HIS A 55 -6.39 -5.84 2.46
CA HIS A 55 -7.15 -5.61 1.22
C HIS A 55 -6.43 -6.13 -0.03
N MET A 56 -5.27 -6.79 0.10
CA MET A 56 -4.53 -7.33 -1.05
C MET A 56 -5.33 -8.36 -1.86
N GLY A 57 -6.32 -9.03 -1.26
CA GLY A 57 -7.21 -9.96 -1.94
C GLY A 57 -8.06 -9.32 -3.06
N GLU A 58 -8.29 -8.01 -2.99
CA GLU A 58 -9.14 -7.26 -3.93
C GLU A 58 -8.35 -6.69 -5.13
N LEU A 59 -7.03 -6.80 -5.11
CA LEU A 59 -6.19 -6.27 -6.18
C LEU A 59 -6.43 -7.02 -7.50
N ASP A 60 -6.20 -6.37 -8.63
CA ASP A 60 -6.18 -7.06 -9.92
C ASP A 60 -4.92 -7.94 -10.05
N ASP A 61 -5.00 -8.99 -10.87
CA ASP A 61 -3.92 -9.97 -11.02
C ASP A 61 -2.63 -9.34 -11.57
N MET A 62 -2.74 -8.34 -12.45
CA MET A 62 -1.56 -7.65 -12.99
C MET A 62 -0.80 -6.91 -11.89
N THR A 63 -1.51 -6.21 -11.02
CA THR A 63 -0.93 -5.53 -9.85
C THR A 63 -0.26 -6.52 -8.90
N VAL A 64 -0.90 -7.66 -8.62
CA VAL A 64 -0.30 -8.70 -7.76
C VAL A 64 0.96 -9.29 -8.39
N GLN A 65 0.96 -9.54 -9.70
CA GLN A 65 2.13 -10.03 -10.42
C GLN A 65 3.28 -9.03 -10.43
N LEU A 66 2.99 -7.73 -10.53
CA LEU A 66 4.00 -6.68 -10.40
C LEU A 66 4.61 -6.66 -8.99
N LEU A 67 3.76 -6.74 -7.95
CA LEU A 67 4.22 -6.82 -6.57
C LEU A 67 5.12 -8.04 -6.33
N LEU A 68 4.73 -9.21 -6.86
CA LEU A 68 5.50 -10.44 -6.72
C LEU A 68 6.88 -10.40 -7.38
N ARG A 69 7.10 -9.51 -8.36
CA ARG A 69 8.43 -9.30 -8.97
C ARG A 69 9.37 -8.45 -8.12
N GLU A 70 8.81 -7.55 -7.32
CA GLU A 70 9.56 -6.63 -6.46
C GLU A 70 9.73 -7.18 -5.03
N CYS A 71 8.98 -8.21 -4.66
CA CYS A 71 8.98 -8.76 -3.30
C CYS A 71 9.97 -9.92 -3.16
N ASP A 72 10.81 -9.85 -2.13
CA ASP A 72 11.68 -10.96 -1.74
C ASP A 72 10.88 -12.14 -1.19
N TYR A 73 11.30 -13.35 -1.55
CA TYR A 73 10.62 -14.61 -1.21
C TYR A 73 10.47 -14.81 0.30
N LEU A 74 11.52 -14.57 1.09
CA LEU A 74 11.48 -14.77 2.54
C LEU A 74 10.57 -13.75 3.23
N THR A 75 10.59 -12.52 2.72
CA THR A 75 9.73 -11.44 3.18
C THR A 75 8.26 -11.75 2.91
N LEU A 76 7.94 -12.25 1.71
CA LEU A 76 6.59 -12.69 1.36
C LEU A 76 6.11 -13.85 2.24
N ALA A 77 6.98 -14.84 2.50
CA ALA A 77 6.64 -15.98 3.36
C ALA A 77 6.28 -15.54 4.78
N LEU A 78 7.06 -14.63 5.37
CA LEU A 78 6.77 -14.07 6.70
C LEU A 78 5.48 -13.24 6.71
N ALA A 79 5.24 -12.43 5.67
CA ALA A 79 4.03 -11.61 5.56
C ALA A 79 2.75 -12.45 5.44
N LEU A 80 2.85 -13.69 4.94
CA LEU A 80 1.72 -14.59 4.80
C LEU A 80 1.43 -15.43 6.05
N VAL A 81 2.28 -15.42 7.08
CA VAL A 81 1.99 -16.09 8.36
C VAL A 81 0.73 -15.48 8.96
N ASP A 82 -0.29 -16.30 9.19
CA ASP A 82 -1.62 -15.89 9.68
C ASP A 82 -2.35 -14.82 8.83
N ALA A 83 -1.89 -14.58 7.60
CA ALA A 83 -2.56 -13.65 6.70
C ALA A 83 -3.99 -14.12 6.36
N PRO A 84 -4.93 -13.18 6.07
CA PRO A 84 -6.27 -13.52 5.64
C PRO A 84 -6.26 -14.50 4.46
N VAL A 85 -7.21 -15.44 4.46
CA VAL A 85 -7.31 -16.48 3.41
C VAL A 85 -7.40 -15.86 2.01
N SER A 86 -8.17 -14.78 1.87
CA SER A 86 -8.29 -14.02 0.63
C SER A 86 -6.95 -13.51 0.09
N VAL A 87 -6.05 -13.09 0.98
CA VAL A 87 -4.70 -12.63 0.62
C VAL A 87 -3.84 -13.81 0.19
N LYS A 88 -3.81 -14.89 0.97
CA LYS A 88 -3.05 -16.12 0.64
C LYS A 88 -3.46 -16.67 -0.73
N GLU A 89 -4.75 -16.85 -0.96
CA GLU A 89 -5.29 -17.36 -2.22
C GLU A 89 -4.93 -16.45 -3.40
N LYS A 90 -5.06 -15.14 -3.23
CA LYS A 90 -4.74 -14.17 -4.27
C LYS A 90 -3.27 -14.20 -4.68
N ILE A 91 -2.37 -14.31 -3.71
CA ILE A 91 -0.94 -14.49 -3.96
C ILE A 91 -0.69 -15.81 -4.70
N TYR A 92 -1.21 -16.92 -4.17
CA TYR A 92 -0.96 -18.26 -4.73
C TYR A 92 -1.48 -18.44 -6.15
N MET A 93 -2.65 -17.89 -6.49
CA MET A 93 -3.18 -17.94 -7.86
C MET A 93 -2.35 -17.15 -8.87
N ASN A 94 -1.55 -16.19 -8.42
CA ASN A 94 -0.68 -15.36 -9.27
C ASN A 94 0.76 -15.89 -9.37
N MET A 95 1.03 -17.09 -8.85
CA MET A 95 2.33 -17.75 -8.90
C MET A 95 2.31 -18.96 -9.84
N SER A 96 3.50 -19.40 -10.27
CA SER A 96 3.63 -20.72 -10.89
C SER A 96 3.37 -21.83 -9.86
N GLU A 97 2.88 -22.99 -10.29
CA GLU A 97 2.60 -24.13 -9.40
C GLU A 97 3.79 -24.50 -8.51
N ARG A 98 5.00 -24.51 -9.10
CA ARG A 98 6.23 -24.76 -8.33
C ARG A 98 6.44 -23.71 -7.23
N ALA A 99 6.35 -22.43 -7.57
CA ALA A 99 6.63 -21.35 -6.63
C ALA A 99 5.55 -21.28 -5.53
N LYS A 100 4.29 -21.53 -5.88
CA LYS A 100 3.17 -21.67 -4.96
C LYS A 100 3.42 -22.80 -3.96
N THR A 101 3.78 -24.01 -4.41
CA THR A 101 4.04 -25.15 -3.52
C THR A 101 5.18 -24.84 -2.55
N MET A 102 6.30 -24.32 -3.07
CA MET A 102 7.44 -23.94 -2.22
C MET A 102 7.06 -22.89 -1.17
N LEU A 103 6.33 -21.85 -1.57
CA LEU A 103 5.90 -20.79 -0.66
C LEU A 103 4.92 -21.31 0.38
N ALA A 104 3.93 -22.12 -0.01
CA ALA A 104 2.92 -22.66 0.90
C ALA A 104 3.53 -23.61 1.95
N GLU A 105 4.48 -24.44 1.55
CA GLU A 105 5.25 -25.28 2.49
C GLU A 105 6.04 -24.40 3.48
N HIS A 106 6.65 -23.32 2.99
CA HIS A 106 7.40 -22.40 3.83
C HIS A 106 6.50 -21.65 4.82
N VAL A 107 5.36 -21.13 4.38
CA VAL A 107 4.38 -20.46 5.25
C VAL A 107 3.89 -21.42 6.34
N THR A 108 3.53 -22.65 5.98
CA THR A 108 3.11 -23.70 6.94
C THR A 108 4.20 -23.96 7.99
N ARG A 109 5.47 -24.02 7.57
CA ARG A 109 6.60 -24.18 8.49
C ARG A 109 6.70 -23.01 9.47
N LEU A 110 6.52 -21.78 8.99
CA LEU A 110 6.62 -20.56 9.79
C LEU A 110 5.45 -20.42 10.77
N GLU A 111 4.24 -20.79 10.36
CA GLU A 111 3.04 -20.86 11.22
C GLU A 111 3.19 -21.86 12.37
N GLY A 112 4.02 -22.89 12.19
CA GLY A 112 4.35 -23.84 13.25
C GLY A 112 5.39 -23.33 14.27
N LEU A 113 5.99 -22.15 14.07
CA LEU A 113 6.97 -21.59 15.00
C LEU A 113 6.29 -20.90 16.17
N ASP A 114 6.96 -20.91 17.32
CA ASP A 114 6.59 -20.05 18.43
C ASP A 114 7.02 -18.59 18.16
N THR A 115 6.55 -17.66 18.99
CA THR A 115 6.85 -16.23 18.86
C THR A 115 8.36 -15.96 18.79
N ARG A 116 9.15 -16.69 19.58
CA ARG A 116 10.61 -16.56 19.58
C ARG A 116 11.20 -17.00 18.24
N GLY A 117 10.78 -18.16 17.72
CA GLY A 117 11.20 -18.67 16.43
C GLY A 117 10.89 -17.70 15.29
N LEU A 118 9.69 -17.14 15.28
CA LEU A 118 9.27 -16.16 14.27
C LEU A 118 10.11 -14.87 14.32
N ILE A 119 10.36 -14.34 15.53
CA ILE A 119 11.21 -13.15 15.71
C ILE A 119 12.65 -13.42 15.22
N VAL A 120 13.18 -14.60 15.52
CA VAL A 120 14.52 -15.00 15.05
C VAL A 120 14.56 -15.04 13.53
N GLU A 121 13.54 -15.63 12.89
CA GLU A 121 13.49 -15.71 11.44
C GLU A 121 13.33 -14.32 10.79
N MET A 122 12.45 -13.48 11.32
CA MET A 122 12.30 -12.10 10.85
C MET A 122 13.61 -11.32 10.91
N ASN A 123 14.35 -11.43 12.02
CA ASN A 123 15.65 -10.77 12.16
C ASN A 123 16.70 -11.33 11.18
N ARG A 124 16.68 -12.64 10.89
CA ARG A 124 17.56 -13.23 9.86
C ARG A 124 17.26 -12.69 8.48
N VAL A 125 15.99 -12.55 8.10
CA VAL A 125 15.59 -11.96 6.82
C VAL A 125 16.11 -10.52 6.69
N VAL A 126 15.95 -9.71 7.74
CA VAL A 126 16.48 -8.34 7.78
C VAL A 126 18.00 -8.33 7.61
N LEU A 127 18.72 -9.18 8.34
CA LEU A 127 20.18 -9.25 8.27
C LEU A 127 20.67 -9.72 6.90
N ASN A 128 20.04 -10.74 6.31
CA ASN A 128 20.39 -11.23 4.98
C ASN A 128 20.26 -10.12 3.93
N ARG A 129 19.17 -9.34 3.98
CA ARG A 129 18.99 -8.19 3.09
C ARG A 129 20.06 -7.11 3.30
N ILE A 130 20.52 -6.91 4.53
CA ILE A 130 21.63 -5.99 4.80
C ILE A 130 22.93 -6.56 4.22
N LEU A 131 23.20 -7.84 4.42
CA LEU A 131 24.39 -8.51 3.90
C LEU A 131 24.47 -8.43 2.38
N GLU A 132 23.37 -8.68 1.66
CA GLU A 132 23.28 -8.54 0.19
C GLU A 132 23.58 -7.12 -0.31
N ARG A 133 23.36 -6.10 0.52
CA ARG A 133 23.65 -4.69 0.16
C ARG A 133 25.06 -4.26 0.53
N VAL A 134 25.66 -4.90 1.54
CA VAL A 134 26.98 -4.54 2.09
C VAL A 134 28.09 -5.36 1.44
N LEU A 135 27.80 -6.60 1.06
CA LEU A 135 28.76 -7.49 0.41
C LEU A 135 28.66 -7.34 -1.12
N PRO A 136 29.80 -7.21 -1.82
CA PRO A 136 29.85 -7.07 -3.28
C PRO A 136 29.54 -8.38 -4.02
#